data_AF-A0A2I4CHQ9-F1
#
_entry.id   AF-A0A2I4CHQ9-F1
#
_cell.length_a   1.000
_cell.length_b   1.000
_cell.length_c   1.000
_cell.angle_alpha   90.00
_cell.angle_beta   90.00
_cell.angle_gamma   90.00
#
_symmetry.space_group_name_H-M   'P 1'
#
loop_
_entity.id
_entity.type
_entity.pdbx_description
1 polymer ?
#
loop_
_entity_poly.entity_id
_entity_poly.type
_entity_poly.pdbx_seq_one_letter_code
_entity_poly.pdbx_strand_id
1 'polypeptide(L)'
;MHLICEEGWEEHGGKSYKFLTSKASWEDSRSFCRDLGGDLVKIDSREEQEFLLERIKSKINDDEHVFWIGLTDSETEGTWLWVDGSPLDESFWIGGEPNNGVGLFGLRENCVALKRLELQSWNDQPCSSPARRICEISL
;
A
#
# COMPACT_ATOMS: atom_id res chain seq x y z
N MET A 1 -28.85 -5.95 -2.43
CA MET A 1 -28.36 -4.57 -2.52
C MET A 1 -27.17 -4.62 -3.46
N HIS A 2 -27.25 -3.94 -4.61
CA HIS A 2 -26.30 -4.10 -5.71
C HIS A 2 -25.09 -3.21 -5.42
N LEU A 3 -23.99 -3.82 -4.99
CA LEU A 3 -22.73 -3.15 -4.71
C LEU A 3 -22.00 -2.93 -6.04
N ILE A 4 -22.21 -1.76 -6.63
CA ILE A 4 -21.48 -1.33 -7.81
C ILE A 4 -20.22 -0.65 -7.30
N CYS A 5 -19.04 -1.22 -7.57
CA CYS A 5 -17.78 -0.48 -7.53
C CYS A 5 -18.00 0.84 -8.27
N GLU A 6 -17.87 1.99 -7.59
CA GLU A 6 -18.00 3.29 -8.25
C GLU A 6 -17.01 3.39 -9.42
N GLU A 7 -17.24 4.30 -10.35
CA GLU A 7 -16.38 4.43 -11.53
C GLU A 7 -14.88 4.56 -11.14
N GLY A 8 -14.07 3.67 -11.72
CA GLY A 8 -12.63 3.58 -11.45
C GLY A 8 -12.24 2.69 -10.25
N TRP A 9 -13.18 2.02 -9.60
CA TRP A 9 -12.92 0.95 -8.63
C TRP A 9 -12.99 -0.43 -9.28
N GLU A 10 -12.25 -1.38 -8.72
CA GLU A 10 -12.20 -2.76 -9.20
C GLU A 10 -12.46 -3.73 -8.05
N GLU A 11 -13.30 -4.73 -8.27
CA GLU A 11 -13.65 -5.72 -7.25
C GLU A 11 -12.70 -6.92 -7.30
N HIS A 12 -12.25 -7.36 -6.12
CA HIS A 12 -11.57 -8.63 -5.94
C HIS A 12 -11.73 -9.12 -4.49
N GLY A 13 -12.21 -10.34 -4.31
CA GLY A 13 -12.28 -10.98 -2.99
C GLY A 13 -13.26 -10.32 -2.02
N GLY A 14 -14.29 -9.62 -2.50
CA GLY A 14 -15.25 -8.91 -1.66
C GLY A 14 -14.78 -7.52 -1.20
N LYS A 15 -13.67 -7.03 -1.75
CA LYS A 15 -13.15 -5.67 -1.54
C LYS A 15 -13.13 -4.90 -2.86
N SER A 16 -13.19 -3.58 -2.77
CA SER A 16 -13.06 -2.68 -3.92
C SER A 16 -11.73 -1.94 -3.85
N TYR A 17 -10.98 -1.89 -4.95
CA TYR A 17 -9.66 -1.24 -5.01
C TYR A 17 -9.61 -0.11 -6.02
N LYS A 18 -8.90 0.96 -5.69
CA LYS A 18 -8.65 2.09 -6.60
C LYS A 18 -7.16 2.40 -6.68
N PHE A 19 -6.62 2.33 -7.90
CA PHE A 19 -5.22 2.58 -8.19
C PHE A 19 -5.04 4.03 -8.65
N LEU A 20 -4.37 4.85 -7.84
CA LEU A 20 -4.21 6.27 -8.09
C LEU A 20 -2.77 6.58 -8.51
N THR A 21 -2.61 7.12 -9.71
CA THR A 21 -1.29 7.40 -10.32
C THR A 21 -0.67 8.73 -9.89
N SER A 22 -1.46 9.63 -9.29
CA SER A 22 -0.95 10.86 -8.67
C SER A 22 -0.10 10.51 -7.45
N LYS A 23 1.07 11.12 -7.32
CA LYS A 23 1.96 10.88 -6.18
C LYS A 23 1.61 11.77 -5.00
N ALA A 24 1.71 11.22 -3.80
CA ALA A 24 1.55 11.96 -2.55
C ALA A 24 2.38 11.31 -1.42
N SER A 25 2.46 11.99 -0.28
CA SER A 25 2.99 11.39 0.95
C SER A 25 2.08 10.26 1.44
N TRP A 26 2.55 9.42 2.35
CA TRP A 26 1.73 8.35 2.92
C TRP A 26 0.50 8.90 3.66
N GLU A 27 0.67 9.98 4.44
CA GLU A 27 -0.41 10.60 5.20
C GLU A 27 -1.47 11.23 4.30
N ASP A 28 -1.05 12.00 3.29
CA ASP A 28 -1.98 12.56 2.29
C ASP A 28 -2.71 11.47 1.51
N SER A 29 -2.01 10.36 1.23
CA SER A 29 -2.58 9.21 0.55
C SER A 29 -3.67 8.55 1.38
N ARG A 30 -3.42 8.35 2.67
CA ARG A 30 -4.40 7.82 3.64
C ARG A 30 -5.61 8.73 3.76
N SER A 31 -5.39 10.04 3.96
CA SER A 31 -6.47 11.02 4.03
C SER A 31 -7.35 10.97 2.80
N PHE A 32 -6.75 10.92 1.60
CA PHE A 32 -7.49 10.83 0.36
C PHE A 32 -8.33 9.55 0.25
N CYS A 33 -7.77 8.39 0.63
CA CYS A 33 -8.54 7.14 0.62
C CYS A 33 -9.72 7.18 1.61
N ARG A 34 -9.55 7.83 2.75
CA ARG A 34 -10.63 8.07 3.75
C ARG A 34 -11.72 8.99 3.23
N ASP A 35 -11.35 10.04 2.51
CA ASP A 35 -12.33 10.93 1.86
C ASP A 35 -13.17 10.21 0.80
N LEU A 36 -12.64 9.11 0.23
CA LEU A 36 -13.37 8.22 -0.67
C LEU A 36 -14.18 7.12 0.05
N GLY A 37 -14.23 7.13 1.38
CA GLY A 37 -14.96 6.13 2.17
C GLY A 37 -14.22 4.82 2.42
N GLY A 38 -12.92 4.77 2.14
CA GLY A 38 -12.04 3.61 2.37
C GLY A 38 -10.82 3.95 3.24
N ASP A 39 -9.73 3.22 3.06
CA ASP A 39 -8.40 3.56 3.60
C ASP A 39 -7.31 3.07 2.61
N LEU A 40 -6.03 3.26 2.93
CA LEU A 40 -4.96 2.61 2.18
C LEU A 40 -5.11 1.09 2.27
N VAL A 41 -4.79 0.39 1.17
CA VAL A 41 -5.00 -1.06 1.07
C VAL A 41 -4.32 -1.83 2.20
N LYS A 42 -5.07 -2.79 2.77
CA LYS A 42 -4.56 -3.77 3.72
C LYS A 42 -4.49 -5.11 3.01
N ILE A 43 -3.31 -5.71 2.98
CA ILE A 43 -3.11 -6.99 2.29
C ILE A 43 -3.29 -8.10 3.31
N ASP A 44 -4.42 -8.79 3.24
CA ASP A 44 -4.82 -9.87 4.16
C ASP A 44 -4.40 -11.25 3.66
N SER A 45 -4.04 -11.40 2.38
CA SER A 45 -3.60 -12.69 1.84
C SER A 45 -2.61 -12.59 0.69
N ARG A 46 -1.96 -13.72 0.40
CA ARG A 46 -1.11 -13.88 -0.78
C ARG A 46 -1.86 -13.67 -2.10
N GLU A 47 -3.10 -14.15 -2.19
CA GLU A 47 -3.92 -13.97 -3.39
C GLU A 47 -4.21 -12.49 -3.65
N GLU A 48 -4.49 -11.72 -2.60
CA GLU A 48 -4.65 -10.26 -2.69
C GLU A 48 -3.37 -9.57 -3.15
N GLN A 49 -2.22 -9.93 -2.57
CA GLN A 49 -0.91 -9.44 -3.01
C GLN A 49 -0.67 -9.70 -4.51
N GLU A 50 -0.92 -10.93 -4.97
CA GLU A 50 -0.75 -11.32 -6.38
C GLU A 50 -1.69 -10.51 -7.30
N PHE A 51 -2.96 -10.34 -6.90
CA PHE A 51 -3.94 -9.53 -7.63
C PHE A 51 -3.46 -8.07 -7.80
N LEU A 52 -2.98 -7.42 -6.73
CA LEU A 52 -2.51 -6.04 -6.78
C LEU A 52 -1.32 -5.90 -7.75
N LEU A 53 -0.36 -6.83 -7.69
CA LEU A 53 0.83 -6.81 -8.55
C LEU A 53 0.48 -7.02 -10.03
N GLU A 54 -0.41 -7.96 -10.33
CA GLU A 54 -0.91 -8.17 -11.70
C GLU A 54 -1.66 -6.94 -12.22
N ARG A 55 -2.44 -6.29 -11.35
CA ARG A 55 -3.20 -5.11 -11.75
C ARG A 55 -2.29 -3.91 -12.00
N ILE A 56 -1.24 -3.72 -11.19
CA ILE A 56 -0.21 -2.71 -11.45
C ILE A 56 0.48 -2.99 -12.79
N LYS A 57 0.94 -4.22 -13.04
CA LYS A 57 1.58 -4.64 -14.30
C LYS A 57 0.73 -4.31 -15.54
N SER A 58 -0.58 -4.52 -15.45
CA SER A 58 -1.47 -4.34 -16.60
C SER A 58 -1.85 -2.88 -16.88
N LYS A 59 -1.78 -1.99 -15.88
CA LYS A 59 -2.21 -0.59 -16.00
C LYS A 59 -1.07 0.40 -16.12
N ILE A 60 0.08 0.08 -15.56
CA ILE A 60 1.19 1.01 -15.42
C ILE A 60 2.30 0.58 -16.37
N ASN A 61 2.43 1.33 -17.47
CA ASN A 61 3.38 1.05 -18.55
C ASN A 61 4.67 1.87 -18.45
N ASP A 62 4.95 2.46 -17.28
CA ASP A 62 6.20 3.18 -16.99
C ASP A 62 7.04 2.43 -15.96
N ASP A 63 8.32 2.75 -15.85
CA ASP A 63 9.27 2.04 -14.98
C ASP A 63 9.08 2.32 -13.47
N GLU A 64 8.11 3.15 -13.07
CA GLU A 64 7.99 3.64 -11.69
C GLU A 64 6.85 2.97 -10.91
N HIS A 65 7.06 1.75 -10.46
CA HIS A 65 6.01 0.96 -9.81
C HIS A 65 5.92 1.14 -8.27
N VAL A 66 6.03 2.38 -7.76
CA VAL A 66 5.99 2.63 -6.32
C VAL A 66 4.59 2.99 -5.84
N PHE A 67 3.97 2.12 -5.04
CA PHE A 67 2.60 2.29 -4.52
C PHE A 67 2.53 2.14 -3.00
N TRP A 68 2.02 3.16 -2.31
CA TRP A 68 1.73 3.09 -0.89
C TRP A 68 0.69 2.02 -0.55
N ILE A 69 0.96 1.31 0.55
CA ILE A 69 0.02 0.40 1.22
C ILE A 69 -0.21 0.86 2.66
N GLY A 70 -1.24 0.32 3.30
CA GLY A 70 -1.69 0.74 4.62
C GLY A 70 -0.86 0.23 5.81
N LEU A 71 0.43 -0.05 5.64
CA LEU A 71 1.28 -0.59 6.70
C LEU A 71 2.28 0.47 7.20
N THR A 72 2.39 0.63 8.52
CA THR A 72 3.31 1.58 9.17
C THR A 72 3.75 1.11 10.54
N ASP A 73 4.94 1.52 11.00
CA ASP A 73 5.41 1.35 12.38
C ASP A 73 5.66 2.70 13.08
N SER A 74 5.06 3.78 12.55
CA SER A 74 5.27 5.16 12.99
C SER A 74 4.99 5.41 14.47
N GLU A 75 4.07 4.65 15.07
CA GLU A 75 3.73 4.71 16.49
C GLU A 75 4.82 4.08 17.37
N THR A 76 5.39 2.96 16.93
CA THR A 76 6.42 2.22 17.68
C THR A 76 7.27 1.44 16.69
N GLU A 77 8.51 1.91 16.52
CA GLU A 77 9.50 1.29 15.62
C GLU A 77 9.58 -0.23 15.82
N GLY A 78 9.55 -0.96 14.70
CA GLY A 78 9.58 -2.42 14.68
C GLY A 78 8.24 -3.09 15.04
N THR A 79 7.21 -2.30 15.35
CA THR A 79 5.83 -2.77 15.55
C THR A 79 4.97 -2.31 14.36
N TRP A 80 4.89 -3.17 13.35
CA TRP A 80 4.12 -2.91 12.14
C TRP A 80 2.61 -3.09 12.38
N LEU A 81 1.85 -2.03 12.11
CA LEU A 81 0.40 -1.99 12.21
C LEU A 81 -0.21 -1.58 10.87
N TRP A 82 -1.31 -2.23 10.51
CA TRP A 82 -2.16 -1.82 9.41
C TRP A 82 -2.97 -0.58 9.78
N VAL A 83 -3.51 0.13 8.78
CA VAL A 83 -4.34 1.33 8.98
C VAL A 83 -5.63 1.08 9.77
N ASP A 84 -6.07 -0.17 9.90
CA ASP A 84 -7.19 -0.61 10.76
C ASP A 84 -6.76 -0.90 12.21
N GLY A 85 -5.45 -0.83 12.50
CA GLY A 85 -4.85 -1.12 13.80
C GLY A 85 -4.51 -2.59 14.04
N SER A 86 -4.75 -3.49 13.09
CA SER A 86 -4.37 -4.90 13.23
C SER A 86 -2.85 -5.07 13.11
N PRO A 87 -2.26 -6.04 13.82
CA PRO A 87 -0.84 -6.35 13.65
C PRO A 87 -0.56 -6.99 12.28
N LEU A 88 0.70 -6.94 11.87
CA LEU A 88 1.20 -7.65 10.70
C LEU A 88 1.35 -9.16 10.99
N ASP A 89 0.61 -9.99 10.26
CA ASP A 89 0.67 -11.46 10.38
C ASP A 89 1.55 -12.12 9.31
N GLU A 90 1.37 -11.74 8.04
CA GLU A 90 2.17 -12.21 6.90
C GLU A 90 2.78 -11.01 6.17
N SER A 91 4.00 -11.15 5.67
CA SER A 91 4.73 -10.07 5.04
C SER A 91 5.33 -10.46 3.70
N PHE A 92 5.34 -9.52 2.76
CA PHE A 92 5.93 -9.70 1.44
C PHE A 92 7.10 -8.76 1.19
N TRP A 93 7.97 -8.61 2.20
CA TRP A 93 9.21 -7.84 2.13
C TRP A 93 10.12 -8.31 0.99
N ILE A 94 10.77 -7.35 0.33
CA ILE A 94 11.93 -7.64 -0.51
C ILE A 94 13.00 -8.30 0.37
N GLY A 95 13.72 -9.32 -0.14
CA GLY A 95 14.76 -9.99 0.64
C GLY A 95 15.79 -8.99 1.20
N GLY A 96 15.91 -8.93 2.52
CA GLY A 96 16.74 -7.97 3.25
C GLY A 96 15.97 -6.80 3.88
N GLU A 97 14.67 -6.66 3.59
CA GLU A 97 13.76 -5.68 4.19
C GLU A 97 12.85 -6.31 5.27
N PRO A 98 12.28 -5.52 6.19
CA PRO A 98 12.59 -4.11 6.43
C PRO A 98 13.98 -4.01 7.07
N ASN A 99 14.83 -3.14 6.53
CA ASN A 99 16.20 -2.99 7.04
C ASN A 99 16.30 -1.95 8.17
N ASN A 100 15.15 -1.40 8.61
CA ASN A 100 15.04 -0.26 9.52
C ASN A 100 16.01 0.85 9.09
N GLY A 101 15.95 1.15 7.80
CA GLY A 101 16.86 2.07 7.16
C GLY A 101 16.77 3.42 7.85
N VAL A 102 17.91 3.94 8.28
CA VAL A 102 18.03 5.39 8.39
C VAL A 102 18.09 5.86 6.95
N GLY A 103 16.93 6.20 6.39
CA GLY A 103 16.80 6.64 5.00
C GLY A 103 17.75 7.80 4.69
N LEU A 104 17.93 8.10 3.40
CA LEU A 104 18.69 9.29 3.00
C LEU A 104 18.15 10.50 3.79
N PHE A 105 19.06 11.26 4.41
CA PHE A 105 18.80 12.41 5.30
C PHE A 105 18.45 12.13 6.78
N GLY A 106 18.59 10.89 7.27
CA GLY A 106 18.36 10.62 8.70
C GLY A 106 16.89 10.43 9.07
N LEU A 107 16.01 10.30 8.07
CA LEU A 107 14.58 10.09 8.25
C LEU A 107 14.31 8.60 8.45
N ARG A 108 13.45 8.29 9.43
CA ARG A 108 13.03 6.91 9.69
C ARG A 108 12.06 6.46 8.59
N GLU A 109 12.26 5.24 8.13
CA GLU A 109 11.47 4.63 7.08
C GLU A 109 10.26 3.91 7.68
N ASN A 110 9.22 4.67 8.04
CA ASN A 110 8.11 4.12 8.83
C ASN A 110 6.87 3.72 8.02
N CYS A 111 6.93 3.85 6.69
CA CYS A 111 5.77 3.64 5.82
C CYS A 111 6.12 2.71 4.66
N VAL A 112 5.21 1.81 4.31
CA VAL A 112 5.50 0.73 3.36
C VAL A 112 4.89 0.99 2.00
N ALA A 113 5.69 0.74 0.96
CA ALA A 113 5.25 0.74 -0.43
C ALA A 113 5.59 -0.59 -1.13
N LEU A 114 4.75 -0.97 -2.08
CA LEU A 114 5.13 -1.89 -3.16
C LEU A 114 6.16 -1.17 -4.03
N LYS A 115 7.35 -1.73 -4.20
CA LYS A 115 8.42 -1.19 -5.08
C LYS A 115 8.77 -2.10 -6.26
N ARG A 116 8.29 -3.33 -6.25
CA ARG A 116 8.53 -4.30 -7.31
C ARG A 116 7.24 -4.98 -7.75
N LEU A 117 7.34 -5.74 -8.84
CA LEU A 117 6.22 -6.44 -9.44
C LEU A 117 6.30 -7.96 -9.22
N GLU A 118 7.19 -8.43 -8.34
CA GLU A 118 7.21 -9.80 -7.84
C GLU A 118 6.50 -9.91 -6.49
N LEU A 119 6.22 -11.14 -6.04
CA LEU A 119 5.53 -11.39 -4.77
C LEU A 119 6.20 -10.64 -3.61
N GLN A 120 7.53 -10.77 -3.48
CA GLN A 120 8.36 -10.03 -2.53
C GLN A 120 8.66 -8.63 -3.07
N SER A 121 7.82 -7.66 -2.70
CA SER A 121 7.83 -6.31 -3.28
C SER A 121 7.76 -5.17 -2.26
N TRP A 122 7.56 -5.46 -0.98
CA TRP A 122 7.40 -4.42 0.03
C TRP A 122 8.76 -3.83 0.42
N ASN A 123 8.77 -2.51 0.61
CA ASN A 123 9.89 -1.73 1.09
C ASN A 123 9.37 -0.65 2.03
N ASP A 124 9.99 -0.52 3.19
CA ASP A 124 9.81 0.63 4.06
C ASP A 124 10.56 1.85 3.48
N GLN A 125 9.97 3.04 3.54
CA GLN A 125 10.61 4.27 3.07
C GLN A 125 10.09 5.48 3.85
N PRO A 126 10.73 6.66 3.76
CA PRO A 126 10.26 7.83 4.50
C PRO A 126 8.83 8.18 4.11
N CYS A 127 7.94 8.34 5.08
CA CYS A 127 6.51 8.60 4.84
C CYS A 127 6.24 9.86 4.01
N SER A 128 7.18 10.81 3.99
CA SER A 128 7.12 12.02 3.16
C SER A 128 7.47 11.80 1.69
N SER A 129 7.91 10.60 1.31
CA SER A 129 8.31 10.30 -0.08
C SER A 129 7.11 10.38 -1.01
N PRO A 130 7.26 10.89 -2.24
CA PRO A 130 6.18 10.87 -3.22
C PRO A 130 6.03 9.47 -3.82
N ALA A 131 4.89 8.83 -3.58
CA ALA A 131 4.53 7.58 -4.27
C ALA A 131 3.06 7.57 -4.70
N ARG A 132 2.74 6.69 -5.66
CA ARG A 132 1.36 6.37 -6.04
C ARG A 132 0.68 5.67 -4.87
N ARG A 133 -0.63 5.45 -4.94
CA ARG A 133 -1.38 4.87 -3.81
C ARG A 133 -2.49 3.93 -4.26
N ILE A 134 -2.80 2.95 -3.43
CA ILE A 134 -3.91 2.01 -3.63
C ILE A 134 -4.87 2.21 -2.46
N CYS A 135 -6.11 2.59 -2.77
CA CYS A 135 -7.18 2.65 -1.78
C CYS A 135 -7.98 1.35 -1.81
N GLU A 136 -8.52 0.97 -0.66
CA GLU A 136 -9.42 -0.17 -0.47
C GLU A 136 -10.69 0.27 0.26
N ILE A 137 -11.84 -0.28 -0.17
CA ILE A 137 -13.08 -0.29 0.60
C ILE A 137 -13.45 -1.76 0.83
N SER A 138 -13.49 -2.18 2.09
CA SER A 138 -14.00 -3.49 2.49
C SER A 138 -15.53 -3.43 2.59
N LEU A 139 -16.24 -4.37 1.95
CA LEU A 139 -17.71 -4.40 1.84
C LEU A 139 -18.38 -5.12 3.02
#